data_AF-A0A7S1KEU5-F1
#
_entry.id   AF-A0A7S1KEU5-F1
#
_cell.length_a   1.000
_cell.length_b   1.000
_cell.length_c   1.000
_cell.angle_alpha   90.00
_cell.angle_beta   90.00
_cell.angle_gamma   90.00
#
_symmetry.space_group_name_H-M   'P 1'
#
loop_
_entity.id
_entity.type
_entity.pdbx_description
1 polymer ?
#
loop_
_entity_poly.entity_id
_entity_poly.type
_entity_poly.pdbx_seq_one_letter_code
_entity_poly.pdbx_strand_id
1 'polypeptide(L)'
;EKEREARTAKWEVSTSAIRARSTPASIHVLRQQLTNIQAQLDAVQDWNERTTNVLKTGPEHDWHELKELEREGTALAVYVELPLLEEVRGVLFKAHQYREKVKDVIGLVSCSFRKNDPTKTHVNAKTAGKGHKVPLKTLEELLIQGEKLAISVPERQFLRNQLDKTTAWKEMTRTAVDEKDLDKTKEFIDDTKDLYVELPGFEDLNTQVSASNWIEKAEKAQGRVVKASYAYSLLNDPVAQNLDAERHQCKKDLMDRLSKALEWIEAIQASHFSHIWQDEDAEPEKDRSGVPISTQLGGLPLSVLPSATPSSAGAAAAAAPEDVPAADGVRVTRPQR
;
A
#
# COMPACT_ATOMS: atom_id res chain seq x y z
N GLU A 1 -23.11 90.52 22.97
CA GLU A 1 -21.68 90.58 23.31
C GLU A 1 -21.28 89.49 24.31
N LYS A 2 -21.90 89.42 25.49
CA LYS A 2 -21.68 88.35 26.50
C LYS A 2 -21.84 86.90 26.00
N GLU A 3 -22.68 86.66 24.99
CA GLU A 3 -22.85 85.31 24.40
C GLU A 3 -21.73 84.92 23.42
N ARG A 4 -21.01 85.89 22.85
CA ARG A 4 -19.82 85.63 22.02
C ARG A 4 -18.62 85.28 22.90
N GLU A 5 -18.46 85.95 24.03
CA GLU A 5 -17.40 85.66 25.01
C GLU A 5 -17.55 84.27 25.65
N ALA A 6 -18.78 83.82 25.90
CA ALA A 6 -19.02 82.47 26.42
C ALA A 6 -18.69 81.36 25.40
N ARG A 7 -18.86 81.63 24.10
CA ARG A 7 -18.55 80.68 23.03
C ARG A 7 -17.04 80.60 22.74
N THR A 8 -16.31 81.71 22.84
CA THR A 8 -14.85 81.72 22.71
C THR A 8 -14.18 81.03 23.88
N ALA A 9 -14.63 81.26 25.12
CA ALA A 9 -14.10 80.58 26.30
C ALA A 9 -14.31 79.05 26.26
N LYS A 10 -15.45 78.57 25.73
CA LYS A 10 -15.74 77.13 25.60
C LYS A 10 -14.89 76.45 24.50
N TRP A 11 -14.52 77.20 23.47
CA TRP A 11 -13.61 76.74 22.41
C TRP A 11 -12.15 76.69 22.89
N GLU A 12 -11.71 77.67 23.68
CA GLU A 12 -10.37 77.71 24.25
C GLU A 12 -10.13 76.61 25.29
N VAL A 13 -11.13 76.29 26.12
CA VAL A 13 -11.07 75.16 27.06
C VAL A 13 -11.08 73.80 26.32
N SER A 14 -11.79 73.69 25.19
CA SER A 14 -11.83 72.45 24.39
C SER A 14 -10.54 72.23 23.58
N THR A 15 -9.89 73.30 23.12
CA THR A 15 -8.61 73.22 22.38
C THR A 15 -7.39 73.06 23.30
N SER A 16 -7.45 73.60 24.52
CA SER A 16 -6.40 73.38 25.52
C SER A 16 -6.41 71.96 26.12
N ALA A 17 -7.57 71.30 26.16
CA ALA A 17 -7.68 69.89 26.57
C ALA A 17 -7.18 68.88 25.51
N ILE A 18 -7.23 69.22 24.22
CA ILE A 18 -6.67 68.39 23.13
C ILE A 18 -5.15 68.56 23.00
N ARG A 19 -4.58 69.59 23.64
CA ARG A 19 -3.12 69.75 23.80
C ARG A 19 -2.56 68.85 24.91
N ALA A 20 -3.12 67.64 25.05
CA ALA A 20 -2.49 66.54 25.74
C ALA A 20 -1.26 66.09 24.93
N ARG A 21 -0.12 66.73 25.23
CA ARG A 21 1.26 66.24 25.05
C ARG A 21 1.44 65.11 24.02
N SER A 22 1.33 65.42 22.74
CA SER A 22 2.16 64.76 21.73
C SER A 22 3.17 65.79 21.26
N THR A 23 4.45 65.54 21.52
CA THR A 23 5.53 66.27 20.85
C THR A 23 5.29 66.18 19.34
N PRO A 24 5.36 67.29 18.59
CA PRO A 24 5.19 67.23 17.15
C PRO A 24 6.24 66.27 16.56
N ALA A 25 5.77 65.23 15.87
CA ALA A 25 6.65 64.27 15.22
C ALA A 25 7.56 65.03 14.23
N SER A 26 8.86 64.76 14.28
CA SER A 26 9.79 65.40 13.35
C SER A 26 9.44 64.98 11.91
N ILE A 27 9.73 65.84 10.94
CA ILE A 27 9.55 65.52 9.51
C ILE A 27 10.26 64.20 9.15
N HIS A 28 11.37 63.89 9.82
CA HIS A 28 12.08 62.62 9.63
C HIS A 28 11.27 61.41 10.11
N VAL A 29 10.64 61.48 11.30
CA VAL A 29 9.78 60.39 11.80
C VAL A 29 8.59 60.18 10.87
N LEU A 30 7.96 61.25 10.38
CA LEU A 30 6.83 61.15 9.45
C LEU A 30 7.25 60.54 8.10
N ARG A 31 8.43 60.91 7.57
CA ARG A 31 8.98 60.30 6.35
C ARG A 31 9.22 58.80 6.54
N GLN A 32 9.79 58.41 7.68
CA GLN A 32 10.05 57.01 7.96
C GLN A 32 8.77 56.18 8.13
N GLN A 33 7.75 56.77 8.79
CA GLN A 33 6.43 56.15 8.87
C GLN A 33 5.79 55.98 7.48
N LEU A 34 5.88 56.99 6.61
CA LEU A 34 5.37 56.90 5.24
C LEU A 34 6.08 55.80 4.44
N THR A 35 7.41 55.69 4.54
CA THR A 35 8.18 54.61 3.88
C THR A 35 7.76 53.23 4.39
N ASN A 36 7.56 53.07 5.70
CA ASN A 36 7.10 51.79 6.27
C ASN A 36 5.69 51.42 5.79
N ILE A 37 4.76 52.38 5.77
CA ILE A 37 3.38 52.15 5.29
C ILE A 37 3.39 51.80 3.80
N GLN A 38 4.22 52.47 2.99
CA GLN A 38 4.35 52.16 1.56
C GLN A 38 4.87 50.73 1.36
N ALA A 39 5.91 50.32 2.08
CA ALA A 39 6.45 48.97 2.00
C ALA A 39 5.42 47.90 2.41
N GLN A 40 4.58 48.20 3.43
CA GLN A 40 3.48 47.32 3.82
C GLN A 40 2.40 47.22 2.73
N LEU A 41 2.05 48.33 2.09
CA LEU A 41 1.08 48.35 1.01
C LEU A 41 1.57 47.54 -0.20
N ASP A 42 2.84 47.71 -0.58
CA ASP A 42 3.46 46.96 -1.68
C ASP A 42 3.46 45.45 -1.39
N ALA A 43 3.77 45.05 -0.15
CA ALA A 43 3.73 43.65 0.27
C ALA A 43 2.31 43.05 0.24
N VAL A 44 1.30 43.82 0.64
CA VAL A 44 -0.11 43.39 0.57
C VAL A 44 -0.58 43.24 -0.88
N GLN A 45 -0.18 44.15 -1.77
CA GLN A 45 -0.52 44.08 -3.19
C GLN A 45 0.12 42.86 -3.87
N ASP A 46 1.41 42.64 -3.65
CA ASP A 46 2.13 41.47 -4.15
C ASP A 46 1.50 40.16 -3.63
N TRP A 47 1.21 40.10 -2.33
CA TRP A 47 0.56 38.94 -1.73
C TRP A 47 -0.84 38.68 -2.33
N ASN A 48 -1.65 39.72 -2.54
CA ASN A 48 -2.96 39.59 -3.16
C ASN A 48 -2.87 39.11 -4.61
N GLU A 49 -1.92 39.62 -5.39
CA GLU A 49 -1.72 39.21 -6.78
C GLU A 49 -1.28 37.74 -6.86
N ARG A 50 -0.28 37.34 -6.07
CA ARG A 50 0.18 35.96 -5.96
C ARG A 50 -0.95 35.02 -5.51
N THR A 51 -1.70 35.40 -4.47
CA THR A 51 -2.81 34.60 -3.95
C THR A 51 -3.92 34.45 -4.98
N THR A 52 -4.27 35.53 -5.67
CA THR A 52 -5.28 35.51 -6.74
C THR A 52 -4.84 34.61 -7.88
N ASN A 53 -3.56 34.64 -8.27
CA ASN A 53 -3.02 33.76 -9.29
C ASN A 53 -3.17 32.29 -8.85
N VAL A 54 -2.68 31.95 -7.64
CA VAL A 54 -2.74 30.59 -7.11
C VAL A 54 -4.17 30.07 -7.00
N LEU A 55 -5.14 30.88 -6.58
CA LEU A 55 -6.54 30.45 -6.51
C LEU A 55 -7.18 30.27 -7.89
N LYS A 56 -6.68 30.94 -8.93
CA LYS A 56 -7.17 30.82 -10.32
C LYS A 56 -6.55 29.62 -11.06
N THR A 57 -5.23 29.45 -10.98
CA THR A 57 -4.47 28.39 -11.66
C THR A 57 -4.36 27.11 -10.83
N GLY A 58 -4.71 27.19 -9.54
CA GLY A 58 -5.05 26.11 -8.63
C GLY A 58 -4.22 24.82 -8.76
N PRO A 59 -4.65 23.84 -9.59
CA PRO A 59 -3.98 22.56 -9.76
C PRO A 59 -2.49 22.61 -10.14
N GLU A 60 -2.02 23.73 -10.70
CA GLU A 60 -0.60 23.95 -11.04
C GLU A 60 0.26 24.23 -9.80
N HIS A 61 -0.35 24.74 -8.74
CA HIS A 61 0.30 25.10 -7.50
C HIS A 61 0.23 23.96 -6.49
N ASP A 62 1.28 23.83 -5.69
CA ASP A 62 1.32 22.81 -4.66
C ASP A 62 0.86 23.31 -3.29
N TRP A 63 0.56 22.32 -2.46
CA TRP A 63 0.24 22.51 -1.04
C TRP A 63 1.25 23.37 -0.27
N HIS A 64 2.54 23.29 -0.59
CA HIS A 64 3.58 24.02 0.13
C HIS A 64 3.59 25.51 -0.24
N GLU A 65 3.46 25.83 -1.52
CA GLU A 65 3.31 27.20 -2.02
C GLU A 65 2.12 27.90 -1.35
N LEU A 66 0.97 27.23 -1.27
CA LEU A 66 -0.22 27.78 -0.62
C LEU A 66 -0.02 27.95 0.90
N LYS A 67 0.77 27.07 1.54
CA LYS A 67 1.10 27.17 2.97
C LYS A 67 2.06 28.32 3.27
N GLU A 68 2.99 28.64 2.36
CA GLU A 68 3.81 29.84 2.50
C GLU A 68 2.95 31.11 2.35
N LEU A 69 2.03 31.15 1.38
CA LEU A 69 1.08 32.26 1.25
C LEU A 69 0.20 32.44 2.50
N GLU A 70 -0.23 31.35 3.14
CA GLU A 70 -1.00 31.42 4.40
C GLU A 70 -0.18 32.01 5.55
N ARG A 71 1.11 31.66 5.65
CA ARG A 71 2.01 32.26 6.66
C ARG A 71 2.28 33.73 6.39
N GLU A 72 2.60 34.08 5.15
CA GLU A 72 2.82 35.47 4.73
C GLU A 72 1.56 36.32 4.99
N GLY A 73 0.40 35.81 4.58
CA GLY A 73 -0.88 36.47 4.80
C GLY A 73 -1.21 36.59 6.29
N THR A 74 -0.93 35.58 7.11
CA THR A 74 -1.12 35.68 8.57
C THR A 74 -0.21 36.74 9.21
N ALA A 75 1.02 36.90 8.72
CA ALA A 75 1.92 37.96 9.18
C ALA A 75 1.43 39.36 8.78
N LEU A 76 0.87 39.50 7.57
CA LEU A 76 0.30 40.75 7.06
C LEU A 76 -1.05 41.10 7.71
N ALA A 77 -1.84 40.09 8.11
CA ALA A 77 -3.15 40.24 8.74
C ALA A 77 -3.09 40.96 10.11
N VAL A 78 -1.90 41.08 10.71
CA VAL A 78 -1.67 41.90 11.91
C VAL A 78 -1.86 43.39 11.63
N TYR A 79 -1.64 43.82 10.39
CA TYR A 79 -1.62 45.22 9.99
C TYR A 79 -2.82 45.62 9.12
N VAL A 80 -3.34 44.70 8.30
CA VAL A 80 -4.38 44.98 7.30
C VAL A 80 -5.36 43.81 7.21
N GLU A 81 -6.63 44.09 6.93
CA GLU A 81 -7.62 43.04 6.64
C GLU A 81 -7.35 42.38 5.28
N LEU A 82 -7.24 41.05 5.26
CA LEU A 82 -6.94 40.26 4.07
C LEU A 82 -8.09 39.27 3.78
N PRO A 83 -9.08 39.64 2.96
CA PRO A 83 -10.25 38.79 2.72
C PRO A 83 -9.91 37.45 2.05
N LEU A 84 -8.88 37.43 1.19
CA LEU A 84 -8.43 36.20 0.52
C LEU A 84 -7.77 35.19 1.47
N LEU A 85 -7.37 35.62 2.68
CA LEU A 85 -6.69 34.74 3.63
C LEU A 85 -7.62 33.62 4.14
N GLU A 86 -8.90 33.93 4.33
CA GLU A 86 -9.90 32.93 4.74
C GLU A 86 -10.19 31.92 3.62
N GLU A 87 -10.17 32.36 2.35
CA GLU A 87 -10.28 31.45 1.22
C GLU A 87 -9.09 30.49 1.14
N VAL A 88 -7.87 31.00 1.28
CA VAL A 88 -6.63 30.21 1.33
C VAL A 88 -6.69 29.19 2.47
N ARG A 89 -7.10 29.61 3.68
CA ARG A 89 -7.28 28.72 4.84
C ARG A 89 -8.30 27.63 4.57
N GLY A 90 -9.43 27.96 3.93
CA GLY A 90 -10.45 27.01 3.54
C GLY A 90 -9.95 25.95 2.54
N VAL A 91 -9.17 26.36 1.54
CA VAL A 91 -8.55 25.45 0.56
C VAL A 91 -7.53 24.55 1.26
N LEU A 92 -6.66 25.11 2.10
CA LEU A 92 -5.70 24.34 2.88
C LEU A 92 -6.41 23.36 3.81
N PHE A 93 -7.47 23.77 4.50
CA PHE A 93 -8.20 22.87 5.39
C PHE A 93 -8.74 21.63 4.65
N LYS A 94 -9.37 21.82 3.49
CA LYS A 94 -9.90 20.71 2.67
C LYS A 94 -8.79 19.79 2.17
N ALA A 95 -7.69 20.34 1.67
CA ALA A 95 -6.58 19.53 1.22
C ALA A 95 -5.86 18.83 2.39
N HIS A 96 -5.75 19.42 3.57
CA HIS A 96 -5.26 18.74 4.76
C HIS A 96 -6.13 17.54 5.13
N GLN A 97 -7.45 17.71 5.18
CA GLN A 97 -8.39 16.60 5.46
C GLN A 97 -8.22 15.45 4.48
N TYR A 98 -8.07 15.77 3.19
CA TYR A 98 -7.78 14.76 2.17
C TYR A 98 -6.46 14.02 2.43
N ARG A 99 -5.39 14.77 2.72
CA ARG A 99 -4.05 14.19 2.96
C ARG A 99 -4.05 13.25 4.16
N GLU A 100 -4.66 13.66 5.27
CA GLU A 100 -4.79 12.80 6.46
C GLU A 100 -5.61 11.54 6.15
N LYS A 101 -6.73 11.68 5.42
CA LYS A 101 -7.53 10.52 4.99
C LYS A 101 -6.72 9.53 4.15
N VAL A 102 -5.93 10.01 3.20
CA VAL A 102 -5.07 9.12 2.38
C VAL A 102 -3.98 8.48 3.23
N LYS A 103 -3.37 9.22 4.16
CA LYS A 103 -2.37 8.68 5.08
C LYS A 103 -2.93 7.57 5.95
N ASP A 104 -4.13 7.75 6.48
CA ASP A 104 -4.80 6.76 7.32
C ASP A 104 -5.15 5.50 6.54
N VAL A 105 -5.73 5.65 5.33
CA VAL A 105 -6.16 4.52 4.49
C VAL A 105 -4.97 3.73 3.95
N ILE A 106 -3.90 4.39 3.52
CA ILE A 106 -2.73 3.72 2.92
C ILE A 106 -1.68 3.35 3.98
N GLY A 107 -1.73 3.95 5.17
CA GLY A 107 -0.68 3.83 6.19
C GLY A 107 0.59 4.62 5.86
N LEU A 108 0.46 5.79 5.22
CA LEU A 108 1.60 6.67 4.91
C LEU A 108 2.02 7.48 6.14
N VAL A 109 3.30 7.39 6.52
CA VAL A 109 3.92 8.24 7.54
C VAL A 109 4.27 9.61 6.98
N SER A 110 4.79 9.64 5.75
CA SER A 110 5.17 10.88 5.09
C SER A 110 5.02 10.76 3.59
N CYS A 111 4.57 11.85 2.95
CA CYS A 111 4.42 11.94 1.51
C CYS A 111 4.79 13.36 1.05
N SER A 112 5.76 13.47 0.15
CA SER A 112 6.24 14.77 -0.34
C SER A 112 6.74 14.68 -1.78
N PHE A 113 6.58 15.73 -2.57
CA PHE A 113 7.22 15.83 -3.88
C PHE A 113 8.74 15.74 -3.77
N ARG A 114 9.39 15.18 -4.79
CA ARG A 114 10.85 15.20 -4.86
C ARG A 114 11.33 16.64 -5.11
N LYS A 115 12.27 17.11 -4.28
CA LYS A 115 12.79 18.50 -4.33
C LYS A 115 13.34 18.92 -5.71
N ASN A 116 13.81 17.97 -6.51
CA ASN A 116 14.44 18.23 -7.81
C ASN A 116 13.54 17.90 -9.00
N ASP A 117 12.26 17.62 -8.78
CA ASP A 117 11.33 17.29 -9.85
C ASP A 117 10.40 18.47 -10.18
N PRO A 118 10.67 19.24 -11.25
CA PRO A 118 9.84 20.37 -11.65
C PRO A 118 8.46 19.93 -12.14
N THR A 119 8.31 18.68 -12.59
CA THR A 119 7.03 18.15 -13.07
C THR A 119 6.12 17.70 -11.94
N LYS A 120 6.64 17.61 -10.71
CA LYS A 120 5.92 17.14 -9.52
C LYS A 120 5.24 15.77 -9.74
N THR A 121 5.79 14.94 -10.63
CA THR A 121 5.27 13.60 -10.95
C THR A 121 5.83 12.55 -10.00
N HIS A 122 7.01 12.80 -9.43
CA HIS A 122 7.69 11.92 -8.51
C HIS A 122 7.48 12.31 -7.05
N VAL A 123 7.05 11.33 -6.27
CA VAL A 123 6.71 11.48 -4.87
C VAL A 123 7.55 10.54 -4.03
N ASN A 124 8.07 11.04 -2.91
CA ASN A 124 8.69 10.24 -1.88
C ASN A 124 7.64 9.92 -0.82
N ALA A 125 7.30 8.65 -0.70
CA ALA A 125 6.36 8.14 0.29
C ALA A 125 7.07 7.17 1.24
N LYS A 126 6.79 7.30 2.54
CA LYS A 126 7.20 6.34 3.57
C LYS A 126 5.97 5.76 4.24
N THR A 127 5.97 4.45 4.48
CA THR A 127 4.88 3.73 5.11
C THR A 127 5.22 3.25 6.51
N ALA A 128 4.19 3.14 7.35
CA ALA A 128 4.32 2.73 8.75
C ALA A 128 4.54 1.22 8.91
N GLY A 129 4.19 0.43 7.88
CA GLY A 129 4.34 -1.02 7.88
C GLY A 129 4.37 -1.61 6.47
N LYS A 130 4.83 -2.85 6.37
CA LYS A 130 4.76 -3.66 5.14
C LYS A 130 3.47 -4.49 5.18
N GLY A 131 2.67 -4.41 4.12
CA GLY A 131 1.62 -5.41 3.86
C GLY A 131 0.16 -4.94 3.89
N HIS A 132 -0.13 -3.68 4.21
CA HIS A 132 -1.49 -3.17 4.01
C HIS A 132 -1.66 -2.79 2.53
N LYS A 133 -2.43 -3.61 1.80
CA LYS A 133 -2.88 -3.31 0.44
C LYS A 133 -4.30 -2.80 0.51
N VAL A 134 -4.62 -1.77 -0.28
CA VAL A 134 -5.97 -1.21 -0.35
C VAL A 134 -6.69 -1.72 -1.60
N PRO A 135 -8.02 -1.93 -1.53
CA PRO A 135 -8.79 -2.29 -2.71
C PRO A 135 -8.66 -1.24 -3.82
N LEU A 136 -8.59 -1.68 -5.09
CA LEU A 136 -8.51 -0.79 -6.24
C LEU A 136 -9.67 0.23 -6.27
N LYS A 137 -10.88 -0.19 -5.89
CA LYS A 137 -12.04 0.71 -5.79
C LYS A 137 -11.80 1.86 -4.81
N THR A 138 -11.20 1.57 -3.66
CA THR A 138 -10.88 2.59 -2.64
C THR A 138 -9.83 3.57 -3.16
N LEU A 139 -8.84 3.09 -3.92
CA LEU A 139 -7.86 3.94 -4.60
C LEU A 139 -8.53 4.91 -5.58
N GLU A 140 -9.40 4.39 -6.44
CA GLU A 140 -10.15 5.17 -7.45
C GLU A 140 -11.04 6.23 -6.79
N GLU A 141 -11.76 5.87 -5.71
CA GLU A 141 -12.58 6.82 -4.94
C GLU A 141 -11.75 7.94 -4.31
N LEU A 142 -10.57 7.63 -3.78
CA LEU A 142 -9.63 8.62 -3.23
C LEU A 142 -9.06 9.52 -4.34
N LEU A 143 -8.83 9.00 -5.54
CA LEU A 143 -8.41 9.81 -6.68
C LEU A 143 -9.51 10.79 -7.10
N ILE A 144 -10.75 10.33 -7.23
CA ILE A 144 -11.91 11.19 -7.57
C ILE A 144 -12.09 12.30 -6.52
N GLN A 145 -11.89 12.01 -5.24
CA GLN A 145 -11.92 13.03 -4.18
C GLN A 145 -10.76 14.02 -4.31
N GLY A 146 -9.56 13.55 -4.64
CA GLY A 146 -8.38 14.39 -4.85
C GLY A 146 -8.45 15.27 -6.09
N GLU A 147 -9.21 14.88 -7.11
CA GLU A 147 -9.45 15.69 -8.31
C GLU A 147 -10.34 16.91 -8.05
N LYS A 148 -11.17 16.85 -7.01
CA LYS A 148 -12.00 17.99 -6.57
C LYS A 148 -11.20 19.05 -5.80
N LEU A 149 -9.94 18.78 -5.47
CA LEU A 149 -9.10 19.74 -4.77
C LEU A 149 -8.62 20.83 -5.72
N ALA A 150 -8.63 22.07 -5.22
CA ALA A 150 -8.17 23.24 -5.97
C ALA A 150 -6.64 23.31 -6.09
N ILE A 151 -5.87 22.42 -5.45
CA ILE A 151 -4.40 22.45 -5.44
C ILE A 151 -3.80 21.05 -5.60
N SER A 152 -2.54 21.00 -6.02
CA SER A 152 -1.78 19.76 -6.11
C SER A 152 -1.27 19.31 -4.74
N VAL A 153 -1.52 18.04 -4.42
CA VAL A 153 -1.05 17.38 -3.19
C VAL A 153 -0.24 16.14 -3.55
N PRO A 154 0.87 15.86 -2.83
CA PRO A 154 1.75 14.75 -3.16
C PRO A 154 1.05 13.39 -3.01
N GLU A 155 0.13 13.27 -2.07
CA GLU A 155 -0.68 12.06 -1.86
C GLU A 155 -1.50 11.70 -3.11
N ARG A 156 -2.10 12.68 -3.79
CA ARG A 156 -2.86 12.44 -5.03
C ARG A 156 -1.95 11.88 -6.13
N GLN A 157 -0.76 12.46 -6.29
CA GLN A 157 0.20 11.99 -7.29
C GLN A 157 0.73 10.59 -6.93
N PHE A 158 0.95 10.31 -5.65
CA PHE A 158 1.30 8.96 -5.19
C PHE A 158 0.22 7.94 -5.59
N LEU A 159 -1.06 8.24 -5.37
CA LEU A 159 -2.16 7.35 -5.76
C LEU A 159 -2.23 7.15 -7.28
N ARG A 160 -2.00 8.19 -8.08
CA ARG A 160 -1.89 8.05 -9.55
C ARG A 160 -0.75 7.12 -9.95
N ASN A 161 0.44 7.33 -9.38
CA ASN A 161 1.59 6.49 -9.66
C ASN A 161 1.33 5.02 -9.26
N GLN A 162 0.53 4.75 -8.22
CA GLN A 162 0.11 3.40 -7.88
C GLN A 162 -0.86 2.82 -8.91
N LEU A 163 -1.86 3.59 -9.35
CA LEU A 163 -2.79 3.18 -10.39
C LEU A 163 -2.06 2.85 -11.69
N ASP A 164 -1.12 3.71 -12.13
CA ASP A 164 -0.33 3.53 -13.34
C ASP A 164 0.55 2.27 -13.27
N LYS A 165 1.14 2.00 -12.10
CA LYS A 165 1.89 0.75 -11.89
C LYS A 165 0.98 -0.48 -11.91
N THR A 166 -0.22 -0.39 -11.33
CA THR A 166 -1.21 -1.48 -11.35
C THR A 166 -1.72 -1.78 -12.77
N THR A 167 -1.98 -0.75 -13.57
CA THR A 167 -2.41 -0.92 -14.98
C THR A 167 -1.27 -1.48 -15.83
N ALA A 168 -0.06 -0.95 -15.69
CA ALA A 168 1.14 -1.47 -16.35
C ALA A 168 1.39 -2.94 -15.99
N TRP A 169 1.31 -3.28 -14.70
CA TRP A 169 1.46 -4.67 -14.24
C TRP A 169 0.43 -5.59 -14.89
N LYS A 170 -0.85 -5.18 -14.96
CA LYS A 170 -1.91 -5.97 -15.60
C LYS A 170 -1.64 -6.21 -17.09
N GLU A 171 -1.17 -5.20 -17.81
CA GLU A 171 -0.87 -5.31 -19.24
C GLU A 171 0.38 -6.16 -19.51
N MET A 172 1.44 -5.97 -18.73
CA MET A 172 2.68 -6.75 -18.82
C MET A 172 2.43 -8.22 -18.49
N THR A 173 1.67 -8.47 -17.43
CA THR A 173 1.28 -9.82 -17.01
C THR A 173 0.42 -10.52 -18.06
N ARG A 174 -0.58 -9.83 -18.63
CA ARG A 174 -1.39 -10.39 -19.72
C ARG A 174 -0.51 -10.80 -20.91
N THR A 175 0.40 -9.90 -21.32
CA THR A 175 1.32 -10.18 -22.43
C THR A 175 2.22 -11.39 -22.14
N ALA A 176 2.79 -11.50 -20.94
CA ALA A 176 3.62 -12.65 -20.56
C ALA A 176 2.83 -13.97 -20.52
N VAL A 177 1.58 -13.94 -20.06
CA VAL A 177 0.68 -15.10 -20.09
C VAL A 177 0.37 -15.51 -21.54
N ASP A 178 0.09 -14.54 -22.42
CA ASP A 178 -0.17 -14.79 -23.85
C ASP A 178 1.07 -15.35 -24.56
N GLU A 179 2.27 -14.87 -24.20
CA GLU A 179 3.56 -15.40 -24.66
C GLU A 179 3.93 -16.75 -24.05
N LYS A 180 3.18 -17.21 -23.03
CA LYS A 180 3.47 -18.41 -22.21
C LYS A 180 4.85 -18.38 -21.55
N ASP A 181 5.29 -17.20 -21.15
CA ASP A 181 6.58 -16.99 -20.49
C ASP A 181 6.42 -17.05 -18.97
N LEU A 182 6.72 -18.22 -18.39
CA LEU A 182 6.60 -18.46 -16.96
C LEU A 182 7.60 -17.62 -16.15
N ASP A 183 8.81 -17.39 -16.67
CA ASP A 183 9.86 -16.72 -15.93
C ASP A 183 9.60 -15.21 -15.84
N LYS A 184 9.14 -14.58 -16.93
CA LYS A 184 8.63 -13.19 -16.86
C LYS A 184 7.46 -13.05 -15.90
N THR A 185 6.55 -14.02 -15.87
CA THR A 185 5.39 -13.97 -14.97
C THR A 185 5.81 -14.07 -13.50
N LYS A 186 6.86 -14.84 -13.16
CA LYS A 186 7.44 -14.88 -11.81
C LYS A 186 8.05 -13.53 -11.42
N GLU A 187 8.80 -12.91 -12.31
CA GLU A 187 9.40 -11.58 -12.08
C GLU A 187 8.31 -10.54 -11.77
N PHE A 188 7.23 -10.52 -12.55
CA PHE A 188 6.11 -9.61 -12.30
C PHE A 188 5.37 -9.89 -10.98
N ILE A 189 5.30 -11.15 -10.53
CA ILE A 189 4.74 -11.46 -9.20
C ILE A 189 5.62 -10.86 -8.10
N ASP A 190 6.94 -10.92 -8.24
CA ASP A 190 7.87 -10.35 -7.26
C ASP A 190 7.79 -8.81 -7.21
N ASP A 191 7.57 -8.15 -8.35
CA ASP A 191 7.38 -6.69 -8.44
C ASP A 191 6.13 -6.19 -7.68
N THR A 192 5.16 -7.07 -7.41
CA THR A 192 3.94 -6.70 -6.67
C THR A 192 4.17 -6.38 -5.18
N LYS A 193 5.38 -6.62 -4.67
CA LYS A 193 5.79 -6.26 -3.30
C LYS A 193 5.85 -4.75 -3.09
N ASP A 194 6.07 -3.98 -4.17
CA ASP A 194 6.16 -2.52 -4.13
C ASP A 194 4.81 -1.82 -4.37
N LEU A 195 3.75 -2.60 -4.56
CA LEU A 195 2.38 -2.10 -4.79
C LEU A 195 1.59 -2.07 -3.49
N TYR A 196 0.92 -0.94 -3.27
CA TYR A 196 0.04 -0.71 -2.12
C TYR A 196 -1.43 -1.02 -2.43
N VAL A 197 -1.70 -1.56 -3.62
CA VAL A 197 -3.06 -1.81 -4.12
C VAL A 197 -3.26 -3.30 -4.29
N GLU A 198 -4.43 -3.78 -3.91
CA GLU A 198 -4.86 -5.14 -4.18
C GLU A 198 -5.05 -5.32 -5.69
N LEU A 199 -4.37 -6.33 -6.22
CA LEU A 199 -4.38 -6.64 -7.64
C LEU A 199 -5.48 -7.67 -7.94
N PRO A 200 -6.49 -7.34 -8.76
CA PRO A 200 -7.52 -8.30 -9.14
C PRO A 200 -6.91 -9.51 -9.85
N GLY A 201 -7.23 -10.72 -9.39
CA GLY A 201 -6.75 -11.97 -9.98
C GLY A 201 -5.29 -12.32 -9.67
N PHE A 202 -4.62 -11.57 -8.80
CA PHE A 202 -3.24 -11.87 -8.39
C PHE A 202 -3.12 -13.21 -7.66
N GLU A 203 -4.05 -13.53 -6.75
CA GLU A 203 -4.03 -14.79 -6.02
C GLU A 203 -4.19 -16.00 -6.96
N ASP A 204 -5.11 -15.90 -7.92
CA ASP A 204 -5.33 -16.92 -8.94
C ASP A 204 -4.08 -17.11 -9.80
N LEU A 205 -3.48 -16.01 -10.28
CA LEU A 205 -2.26 -16.04 -11.07
C LEU A 205 -1.08 -16.62 -10.28
N ASN A 206 -0.90 -16.19 -9.04
CA ASN A 206 0.17 -16.69 -8.18
C ASN A 206 0.02 -18.19 -7.93
N THR A 207 -1.21 -18.66 -7.75
CA THR A 207 -1.52 -20.09 -7.65
C THR A 207 -1.20 -20.84 -8.94
N GLN A 208 -1.56 -20.27 -10.11
CA GLN A 208 -1.25 -20.86 -11.41
C GLN A 208 0.25 -20.91 -11.70
N VAL A 209 1.01 -19.86 -11.39
CA VAL A 209 2.47 -19.83 -11.55
C VAL A 209 3.13 -20.82 -10.61
N SER A 210 2.66 -20.91 -9.37
CA SER A 210 3.14 -21.89 -8.39
C SER A 210 2.87 -23.33 -8.86
N ALA A 211 1.66 -23.60 -9.36
CA ALA A 211 1.29 -24.87 -9.97
C ALA A 211 2.18 -25.22 -11.17
N SER A 212 2.41 -24.26 -12.07
CA SER A 212 3.22 -24.45 -13.27
C SER A 212 4.69 -24.70 -12.92
N ASN A 213 5.24 -23.98 -11.95
CA ASN A 213 6.58 -24.20 -11.42
C ASN A 213 6.72 -25.57 -10.75
N TRP A 214 5.69 -26.05 -10.06
CA TRP A 214 5.67 -27.40 -9.51
C TRP A 214 5.68 -28.45 -10.63
N ILE A 215 4.84 -28.29 -11.66
CA ILE A 215 4.79 -29.19 -12.82
C ILE A 215 6.15 -29.28 -13.51
N GLU A 216 6.82 -28.15 -13.78
CA GLU A 216 8.16 -28.17 -14.38
C GLU A 216 9.19 -28.93 -13.52
N LYS A 217 9.13 -28.77 -12.19
CA LYS A 217 10.00 -29.50 -11.26
C LYS A 217 9.70 -30.99 -11.28
N ALA A 218 8.42 -31.36 -11.32
CA ALA A 218 7.98 -32.75 -11.39
C ALA A 218 8.43 -33.40 -12.71
N GLU A 219 8.24 -32.75 -13.86
CA GLU A 219 8.68 -33.25 -15.17
C GLU A 219 10.21 -33.38 -15.27
N LYS A 220 10.97 -32.39 -14.76
CA LYS A 220 12.43 -32.48 -14.66
C LYS A 220 12.87 -33.65 -13.78
N ALA A 221 12.13 -33.93 -12.71
CA ALA A 221 12.36 -35.08 -11.84
C ALA A 221 12.01 -36.42 -12.54
N GLN A 222 10.99 -36.46 -13.40
CA GLN A 222 10.69 -37.64 -14.20
C GLN A 222 11.79 -37.99 -15.20
N GLY A 223 12.43 -36.99 -15.80
CA GLY A 223 13.52 -37.16 -16.76
C GLY A 223 14.87 -37.59 -16.15
N ARG A 224 14.97 -37.74 -14.82
CA ARG A 224 16.22 -38.03 -14.10
C ARG A 224 16.03 -39.11 -13.03
N VAL A 225 17.14 -39.68 -12.57
CA VAL A 225 17.15 -40.50 -11.35
C VAL A 225 17.14 -39.56 -10.15
N VAL A 226 16.15 -39.69 -9.28
CA VAL A 226 15.93 -38.81 -8.11
C VAL A 226 15.76 -39.65 -6.86
N LYS A 227 16.23 -39.13 -5.72
CA LYS A 227 16.09 -39.78 -4.41
C LYS A 227 14.61 -39.82 -3.98
N ALA A 228 14.20 -40.90 -3.32
CA ALA A 228 12.83 -41.07 -2.80
C ALA A 228 12.41 -39.92 -1.86
N SER A 229 13.33 -39.40 -1.03
CA SER A 229 13.08 -38.26 -0.14
C SER A 229 12.72 -36.97 -0.89
N TYR A 230 13.34 -36.73 -2.05
CA TYR A 230 13.04 -35.56 -2.88
C TYR A 230 11.67 -35.71 -3.56
N ALA A 231 11.35 -36.89 -4.10
CA ALA A 231 10.03 -37.16 -4.66
C ALA A 231 8.91 -37.03 -3.61
N TYR A 232 9.15 -37.52 -2.38
CA TYR A 232 8.26 -37.33 -1.24
C TYR A 232 8.08 -35.84 -0.90
N SER A 233 9.16 -35.06 -0.85
CA SER A 233 9.08 -33.62 -0.56
C SER A 233 8.30 -32.84 -1.62
N LEU A 234 8.40 -33.23 -2.89
CA LEU A 234 7.64 -32.63 -3.99
C LEU A 234 6.15 -32.97 -3.90
N LEU A 235 5.78 -34.20 -3.57
CA LEU A 235 4.38 -34.62 -3.44
C LEU A 235 3.68 -34.04 -2.20
N ASN A 236 4.44 -33.73 -1.16
CA ASN A 236 3.93 -33.08 0.04
C ASN A 236 3.88 -31.54 -0.03
N ASP A 237 4.30 -30.95 -1.15
CA ASP A 237 4.14 -29.51 -1.37
C ASP A 237 2.63 -29.15 -1.36
N PRO A 238 2.19 -28.10 -0.64
CA PRO A 238 0.78 -27.67 -0.62
C PRO A 238 0.17 -27.48 -2.01
N VAL A 239 0.98 -27.03 -2.97
CA VAL A 239 0.56 -26.84 -4.37
C VAL A 239 0.29 -28.19 -5.04
N ALA A 240 1.12 -29.19 -4.76
CA ALA A 240 0.97 -30.55 -5.28
C ALA A 240 -0.34 -31.19 -4.82
N GLN A 241 -0.75 -30.95 -3.58
CA GLN A 241 -1.97 -31.52 -3.01
C GLN A 241 -3.24 -31.01 -3.71
N ASN A 242 -3.23 -29.75 -4.15
CA ASN A 242 -4.36 -29.12 -4.84
C ASN A 242 -4.42 -29.41 -6.34
N LEU A 243 -3.37 -30.02 -6.92
CA LEU A 243 -3.35 -30.43 -8.32
C LEU A 243 -4.09 -31.75 -8.53
N ASP A 244 -4.94 -31.82 -9.54
CA ASP A 244 -5.65 -33.05 -9.90
C ASP A 244 -4.67 -34.08 -10.51
N ALA A 245 -4.60 -35.27 -9.91
CA ALA A 245 -3.72 -36.34 -10.36
C ALA A 245 -4.15 -36.94 -11.71
N GLU A 246 -5.43 -36.83 -12.08
CA GLU A 246 -5.93 -37.34 -13.37
C GLU A 246 -5.58 -36.40 -14.53
N ARG A 247 -5.43 -35.11 -14.26
CA ARG A 247 -5.08 -34.10 -15.27
C ARG A 247 -3.58 -33.99 -15.53
N HIS A 248 -2.74 -34.40 -14.59
CA HIS A 248 -1.29 -34.25 -14.66
C HIS A 248 -0.57 -35.60 -14.54
N GLN A 249 -0.26 -36.22 -15.69
CA GLN A 249 0.46 -37.50 -15.76
C GLN A 249 1.78 -37.48 -14.97
N CYS A 250 2.45 -36.33 -14.93
CA CYS A 250 3.69 -36.17 -14.17
C CYS A 250 3.53 -36.42 -12.66
N LYS A 251 2.38 -36.05 -12.07
CA LYS A 251 2.05 -36.33 -10.67
C LYS A 251 1.85 -37.82 -10.44
N LYS A 252 1.09 -38.49 -11.32
CA LYS A 252 0.82 -39.94 -11.25
C LYS A 252 2.10 -40.76 -11.34
N ASP A 253 2.95 -40.47 -12.32
CA ASP A 253 4.21 -41.18 -12.50
C ASP A 253 5.20 -40.95 -11.34
N LEU A 254 5.19 -39.76 -10.74
CA LEU A 254 6.01 -39.45 -9.56
C LEU A 254 5.51 -40.26 -8.34
N MET A 255 4.20 -40.39 -8.16
CA MET A 255 3.59 -41.25 -7.14
C MET A 255 3.97 -42.73 -7.35
N ASP A 256 3.82 -43.24 -8.57
CA ASP A 256 4.14 -44.65 -8.89
C ASP A 256 5.61 -44.97 -8.65
N ARG A 257 6.52 -44.04 -8.99
CA ARG A 257 7.96 -44.21 -8.73
C ARG A 257 8.29 -44.17 -7.24
N LEU A 258 7.64 -43.28 -6.48
CA LEU A 258 7.83 -43.21 -5.04
C LEU A 258 7.35 -44.51 -4.38
N SER A 259 6.17 -45.02 -4.74
CA SER A 259 5.64 -46.29 -4.24
C SER A 259 6.61 -47.44 -4.52
N LYS A 260 7.08 -47.58 -5.77
CA LYS A 260 8.08 -48.60 -6.12
C LYS A 260 9.39 -48.45 -5.37
N ALA A 261 9.87 -47.23 -5.15
CA ALA A 261 11.09 -46.98 -4.38
C ALA A 261 10.91 -47.37 -2.91
N LEU A 262 9.75 -47.09 -2.32
CA LEU A 262 9.43 -47.48 -0.95
C LEU A 262 9.29 -49.00 -0.82
N GLU A 263 8.59 -49.66 -1.74
CA GLU A 263 8.51 -51.13 -1.81
C GLU A 263 9.91 -51.76 -1.92
N TRP A 264 10.81 -51.15 -2.70
CA TRP A 264 12.17 -51.65 -2.85
C TRP A 264 13.00 -51.45 -1.58
N ILE A 265 12.85 -50.32 -0.90
CA ILE A 265 13.49 -50.08 0.41
C ILE A 265 12.97 -51.09 1.44
N GLU A 266 11.66 -51.33 1.48
CA GLU A 266 11.03 -52.30 2.37
C GLU A 266 11.50 -53.73 2.07
N ALA A 267 11.59 -54.12 0.80
CA ALA A 267 12.10 -55.43 0.39
C ALA A 267 13.59 -55.62 0.74
N ILE A 268 14.41 -54.56 0.64
CA ILE A 268 15.81 -54.60 1.09
C ILE A 268 15.89 -54.72 2.61
N GLN A 269 15.05 -53.99 3.35
CA GLN A 269 15.00 -54.07 4.81
C GLN A 269 14.46 -55.42 5.32
N ALA A 270 13.53 -56.03 4.59
CA ALA A 270 12.93 -57.33 4.90
C ALA A 270 13.81 -58.53 4.46
N SER A 271 14.69 -58.34 3.47
CA SER A 271 15.70 -59.34 3.09
C SER A 271 16.95 -59.24 3.97
N HIS A 272 17.81 -60.25 3.93
CA HIS A 272 19.00 -60.44 4.80
C HIS A 272 20.07 -59.30 4.80
N PHE A 273 19.77 -58.12 4.24
CA PHE A 273 20.60 -56.91 4.32
C PHE A 273 20.45 -56.16 5.65
N SER A 274 19.59 -56.59 6.57
CA SER A 274 19.48 -56.03 7.93
C SER A 274 20.80 -56.04 8.71
N HIS A 275 21.67 -57.03 8.45
CA HIS A 275 22.99 -57.14 9.08
C HIS A 275 24.04 -56.16 8.54
N ILE A 276 23.87 -55.61 7.32
CA ILE A 276 24.86 -54.71 6.71
C ILE A 276 24.75 -53.28 7.26
N TRP A 277 23.60 -52.94 7.86
CA TRP A 277 23.33 -51.61 8.41
C TRP A 277 23.26 -51.59 9.95
N GLN A 278 23.58 -52.70 10.62
CA GLN A 278 23.55 -52.84 12.09
C GLN A 278 24.92 -52.72 12.77
N ASP A 279 26.01 -52.55 12.01
CA ASP A 279 27.38 -52.52 12.56
C ASP A 279 27.93 -51.09 12.77
N GLU A 280 27.11 -50.09 13.10
CA GLU A 280 27.60 -48.76 13.54
C GLU A 280 27.36 -48.44 15.03
N ASP A 281 26.74 -49.34 15.82
CA ASP A 281 26.58 -49.19 17.28
C ASP A 281 27.45 -50.15 18.11
N ALA A 282 28.60 -50.60 17.56
CA ALA A 282 29.63 -51.28 18.34
C ALA A 282 30.75 -50.28 18.69
N GLU A 283 30.92 -50.01 19.99
CA GLU A 283 32.03 -49.21 20.52
C GLU A 283 33.43 -49.73 20.07
N PRO A 284 34.43 -48.85 19.99
CA PRO A 284 35.57 -49.02 19.12
C PRO A 284 36.71 -49.80 19.78
N GLU A 285 37.22 -50.83 19.10
CA GLU A 285 38.62 -51.23 19.27
C GLU A 285 39.48 -50.69 18.13
N LYS A 286 40.40 -49.82 18.55
CA LYS A 286 41.61 -49.28 17.93
C LYS A 286 42.04 -49.75 16.53
N ASP A 287 42.47 -48.73 15.80
CA ASP A 287 43.48 -48.71 14.74
C ASP A 287 43.07 -49.23 13.36
N ARG A 288 42.59 -48.31 12.52
CA ARG A 288 43.25 -47.95 11.24
C ARG A 288 42.64 -46.70 10.62
N SER A 289 43.54 -45.83 10.15
CA SER A 289 43.30 -44.61 9.38
C SER A 289 42.33 -44.79 8.21
N GLY A 290 41.30 -43.96 8.12
CA GLY A 290 40.46 -43.83 6.94
C GLY A 290 39.26 -42.92 7.18
N VAL A 291 39.17 -41.85 6.39
CA VAL A 291 38.19 -40.75 6.41
C VAL A 291 36.72 -41.22 6.55
N PRO A 292 35.87 -40.62 7.43
CA PRO A 292 34.46 -40.97 7.50
C PRO A 292 33.67 -40.33 6.35
N ILE A 293 32.92 -41.14 5.60
CA ILE A 293 31.85 -40.69 4.70
C ILE A 293 30.57 -40.62 5.55
N SER A 294 30.16 -39.41 5.90
CA SER A 294 28.91 -39.14 6.59
C SER A 294 27.72 -39.48 5.69
N THR A 295 26.97 -40.53 6.01
CA THR A 295 25.68 -40.85 5.37
C THR A 295 24.56 -40.78 6.40
N GLN A 296 24.20 -39.56 6.81
CA GLN A 296 22.94 -39.34 7.53
C GLN A 296 21.75 -39.50 6.55
N LEU A 297 21.15 -40.68 6.50
CA LEU A 297 19.77 -40.87 6.05
C LEU A 297 18.83 -40.69 7.25
N GLY A 298 18.62 -39.43 7.62
CA GLY A 298 17.66 -39.05 8.66
C GLY A 298 16.22 -39.07 8.13
N GLY A 299 15.44 -40.03 8.60
CA GLY A 299 14.03 -39.89 8.98
C GLY A 299 13.02 -39.52 7.90
N LEU A 300 12.42 -40.52 7.24
CA LEU A 300 11.06 -40.41 6.71
C LEU A 300 10.11 -41.12 7.69
N PRO A 301 9.04 -40.48 8.20
CA PRO A 301 8.04 -41.17 9.00
C PRO A 301 7.22 -42.09 8.09
N LEU A 302 7.42 -43.40 8.24
CA LEU A 302 6.59 -44.48 7.69
C LEU A 302 5.25 -44.54 8.43
N SER A 303 4.40 -43.52 8.27
CA SER A 303 2.99 -43.63 8.64
C SER A 303 2.21 -42.46 8.06
N VAL A 304 1.06 -42.78 7.46
CA VAL A 304 0.08 -41.92 6.77
C VAL A 304 0.30 -41.78 5.25
N LEU A 305 -0.09 -42.84 4.52
CA LEU A 305 -0.67 -42.70 3.17
C LEU A 305 -2.20 -42.69 3.33
N PRO A 306 -2.95 -41.76 2.72
CA PRO A 306 -4.40 -41.86 2.67
C PRO A 306 -4.81 -43.02 1.76
N SER A 307 -5.55 -43.96 2.34
CA SER A 307 -6.22 -45.04 1.63
C SER A 307 -7.26 -44.47 0.66
N ALA A 308 -7.03 -44.63 -0.64
CA ALA A 308 -8.06 -44.44 -1.65
C ALA A 308 -8.93 -45.71 -1.71
N THR A 309 -10.07 -45.71 -1.04
CA THR A 309 -11.14 -46.69 -1.28
C THR A 309 -12.22 -46.09 -2.18
N PRO A 310 -12.68 -46.79 -3.23
CA PRO A 310 -13.84 -46.36 -4.00
C PRO A 310 -15.11 -46.81 -3.27
N SER A 311 -15.99 -45.88 -2.88
CA SER A 311 -17.35 -46.21 -2.47
C SER A 311 -18.30 -45.94 -3.63
N SER A 312 -18.86 -47.01 -4.19
CA SER A 312 -19.94 -46.93 -5.17
C SER A 312 -21.30 -46.90 -4.48
N ALA A 313 -22.29 -46.41 -5.25
CA ALA A 313 -23.74 -46.50 -5.10
C ALA A 313 -24.49 -45.35 -4.38
N GLY A 314 -25.25 -44.61 -5.19
CA GLY A 314 -26.68 -44.40 -4.93
C GLY A 314 -27.17 -42.96 -4.85
N ALA A 315 -27.73 -42.46 -5.95
CA ALA A 315 -29.10 -41.91 -6.05
C ALA A 315 -29.18 -40.76 -7.07
N ALA A 316 -29.96 -41.01 -8.12
CA ALA A 316 -30.39 -40.01 -9.07
C ALA A 316 -31.48 -39.09 -8.47
N ALA A 317 -31.39 -37.81 -8.86
CA ALA A 317 -32.48 -36.86 -9.15
C ALA A 317 -33.53 -36.54 -8.06
N ALA A 318 -33.62 -35.27 -7.67
CA ALA A 318 -34.69 -34.37 -8.14
C ALA A 318 -34.63 -32.96 -7.48
N ALA A 319 -34.57 -31.95 -8.36
CA ALA A 319 -35.28 -30.65 -8.35
C ALA A 319 -35.32 -29.74 -7.10
N ALA A 320 -34.83 -28.52 -7.30
CA ALA A 320 -35.48 -27.28 -6.84
C ALA A 320 -35.94 -26.50 -8.09
N PRO A 321 -36.73 -25.41 -8.03
CA PRO A 321 -37.46 -24.79 -6.91
C PRO A 321 -38.94 -24.43 -7.27
N GLU A 322 -39.75 -24.01 -6.29
CA GLU A 322 -40.90 -23.12 -6.56
C GLU A 322 -40.94 -21.95 -5.58
N ASP A 323 -41.11 -20.78 -6.20
CA ASP A 323 -41.74 -19.51 -5.82
C ASP A 323 -41.91 -19.02 -4.36
N VAL A 324 -41.59 -17.72 -4.24
CA VAL A 324 -41.89 -16.68 -3.21
C VAL A 324 -43.43 -16.41 -3.22
N PRO A 325 -44.16 -15.97 -2.15
CA PRO A 325 -43.83 -14.82 -1.29
C PRO A 325 -44.40 -14.69 0.17
N ALA A 326 -43.93 -13.63 0.84
CA ALA A 326 -44.60 -12.72 1.80
C ALA A 326 -44.85 -13.09 3.29
N ALA A 327 -44.44 -12.13 4.16
CA ALA A 327 -44.91 -11.72 5.51
C ALA A 327 -45.02 -12.79 6.62
N ASP A 328 -44.66 -12.58 7.88
CA ASP A 328 -44.92 -11.45 8.77
C ASP A 328 -43.92 -11.49 9.96
N GLY A 329 -43.85 -10.41 10.73
CA GLY A 329 -42.79 -10.14 11.71
C GLY A 329 -42.71 -11.06 12.95
N VAL A 330 -41.62 -10.92 13.70
CA VAL A 330 -41.58 -10.79 15.18
C VAL A 330 -40.16 -10.40 15.62
N ARG A 331 -40.13 -9.55 16.64
CA ARG A 331 -39.07 -8.73 17.21
C ARG A 331 -38.61 -9.34 18.53
N VAL A 332 -37.33 -9.66 18.75
CA VAL A 332 -36.73 -9.88 20.11
C VAL A 332 -35.21 -9.66 20.07
N THR A 333 -34.75 -8.45 20.36
CA THR A 333 -33.92 -8.01 21.52
C THR A 333 -32.65 -8.81 21.89
N ARG A 334 -31.54 -8.05 21.82
CA ARG A 334 -30.16 -8.26 22.30
C ARG A 334 -30.08 -8.34 23.84
N PRO A 335 -29.16 -9.10 24.43
CA PRO A 335 -28.68 -8.82 25.78
C PRO A 335 -27.32 -8.09 25.74
N GLN A 336 -27.24 -6.99 26.48
CA GLN A 336 -25.98 -6.41 26.94
C GLN A 336 -25.46 -7.21 28.15
N ARG A 337 -24.14 -7.36 28.21
CA ARG A 337 -23.38 -7.10 29.44
C ARG A 337 -22.04 -6.46 29.06
#